data_AF-A0A6P0RG69-F1
#
_entry.id   AF-A0A6P0RG69-F1
#
_cell.length_a   1.000
_cell.length_b   1.000
_cell.length_c   1.000
_cell.angle_alpha   90.00
_cell.angle_beta   90.00
_cell.angle_gamma   90.00
#
_symmetry.space_group_name_H-M   'P 1'
#
loop_
_entity.id
_entity.type
_entity.pdbx_description
1 polymer ?
#
loop_
_entity_poly.entity_id
_entity_poly.type
_entity_poly.pdbx_seq_one_letter_code
_entity_poly.pdbx_strand_id
1 'polypeptide(L)' 'MPKKQKFPYLLGSKWTATQKTWGWRHFQVVNRKNQGQWVFAEMVASCDSSVRFWLNAKQLKDRSLWQPGWQSTQELQPLE' A
#
# COMPACT_ATOMS: atom_id res chain seq x y z
N MET A 1 2.18 -22.13 -21.24
CA MET A 1 1.09 -21.49 -20.44
C MET A 1 1.62 -20.21 -19.82
N PRO A 2 0.98 -19.05 -20.01
CA PRO A 2 1.43 -17.83 -19.34
C PRO A 2 1.29 -18.01 -17.83
N LYS A 3 2.41 -17.88 -17.09
CA LYS A 3 2.41 -17.98 -15.63
C LYS A 3 1.49 -16.89 -15.07
N LYS A 4 0.39 -17.28 -14.41
CA LYS A 4 -0.54 -16.34 -13.76
C LYS A 4 0.27 -15.36 -12.89
N GLN A 5 0.15 -14.07 -13.16
CA GLN A 5 0.87 -13.04 -12.40
C GLN A 5 0.41 -13.07 -10.94
N LYS A 6 1.36 -13.16 -10.00
CA LYS A 6 1.07 -12.95 -8.58
C LYS A 6 0.73 -11.47 -8.38
N PHE A 7 -0.44 -11.19 -7.83
CA PHE A 7 -0.98 -9.83 -7.59
C PHE A 7 -1.17 -8.97 -8.87
N PRO A 8 -2.09 -9.34 -9.77
CA PRO A 8 -2.32 -8.60 -11.01
C PRO A 8 -2.76 -7.15 -10.76
N TYR A 9 -3.60 -6.92 -9.74
CA TYR A 9 -4.20 -5.62 -9.42
C TYR A 9 -3.39 -4.77 -8.42
N LEU A 10 -2.18 -5.19 -8.07
CA LEU A 10 -1.37 -4.48 -7.07
C LEU A 10 -0.78 -3.19 -7.63
N LEU A 11 -0.35 -3.17 -8.89
CA LEU A 11 0.17 -1.95 -9.52
C LEU A 11 -0.99 -0.94 -9.69
N GLY A 12 -0.80 0.30 -9.23
CA GLY A 12 -1.84 1.34 -9.26
C GLY A 12 -2.90 1.20 -8.16
N SER A 13 -2.81 0.18 -7.31
CA SER A 13 -3.71 0.08 -6.16
C SER A 13 -3.43 1.19 -5.15
N LYS A 14 -4.51 1.68 -4.53
CA LYS A 14 -4.49 2.76 -3.55
C LYS A 14 -4.64 2.16 -2.17
N TRP A 15 -3.94 2.72 -1.19
CA TRP A 15 -3.94 2.25 0.17
C TRP A 15 -3.88 3.41 1.15
N THR A 16 -4.54 3.21 2.27
CA THR A 16 -4.51 4.14 3.39
C THR A 16 -3.84 3.47 4.58
N ALA A 17 -2.78 4.06 5.09
CA ALA A 17 -2.12 3.62 6.30
C ALA A 17 -2.94 4.04 7.53
N THR A 18 -3.19 3.10 8.43
CA THR A 18 -3.88 3.37 9.70
C THR A 18 -3.05 4.31 10.57
N GLN A 19 -1.73 4.09 10.61
CA GLN A 19 -0.77 4.98 11.26
C GLN A 19 -0.04 5.84 10.23
N LYS A 20 0.23 7.10 10.57
CA LYS A 20 0.98 8.02 9.69
C LYS A 20 2.37 7.43 9.45
N THR A 21 2.70 7.17 8.20
CA THR A 21 4.03 6.74 7.77
C THR A 21 4.72 7.94 7.11
N TRP A 22 5.84 8.41 7.66
CA TRP A 22 6.49 9.66 7.21
C TRP A 22 5.54 10.87 7.17
N GLY A 23 4.61 10.96 8.12
CA GLY A 23 3.61 12.03 8.17
C GLY A 23 2.39 11.83 7.25
N TRP A 24 2.43 10.87 6.32
CA TRP A 24 1.37 10.62 5.34
C TRP A 24 0.57 9.36 5.67
N ARG A 25 -0.69 9.32 5.21
CA ARG A 25 -1.55 8.13 5.28
C ARG A 25 -1.92 7.59 3.91
N HIS A 26 -1.93 8.43 2.89
CA HIS A 26 -2.42 8.08 1.58
C HIS A 26 -1.28 7.71 0.64
N PHE A 27 -1.28 6.46 0.19
CA PHE A 27 -0.23 5.91 -0.67
C PHE A 27 -0.79 5.16 -1.87
N GLN A 28 -0.07 5.23 -2.98
CA GLN A 28 -0.35 4.46 -4.19
C GLN A 28 0.83 3.55 -4.52
N VAL A 29 0.54 2.33 -4.97
CA VAL A 29 1.56 1.44 -5.50
C VAL A 29 1.94 1.87 -6.91
N VAL A 30 3.19 2.28 -7.11
CA VAL A 30 3.71 2.68 -8.44
C VAL A 30 4.55 1.60 -9.10
N ASN A 31 5.05 0.64 -8.32
CA ASN A 31 5.89 -0.43 -8.83
C ASN A 31 5.72 -1.72 -8.03
N ARG A 32 6.11 -2.84 -8.61
CA ARG A 32 6.16 -4.13 -7.94
C ARG A 32 7.43 -4.88 -8.33
N LYS A 33 8.06 -5.51 -7.35
CA LYS A 33 9.27 -6.31 -7.55
C LYS A 33 9.06 -7.71 -6.98
N ASN A 34 9.17 -8.71 -7.84
CA ASN A 34 9.11 -10.11 -7.43
C ASN A 34 10.53 -10.60 -7.12
N GLN A 35 10.77 -11.02 -5.88
CA GLN A 35 12.03 -11.63 -5.46
C GLN A 35 11.76 -13.05 -4.93
N GLY A 36 11.87 -14.03 -5.84
CA GLY A 36 11.58 -15.43 -5.55
C GLY A 36 10.13 -15.64 -5.09
N GLN A 37 9.96 -16.00 -3.82
CA GLN A 37 8.64 -16.18 -3.21
C GLN A 37 8.00 -14.88 -2.69
N TRP A 38 8.79 -13.81 -2.57
CA TRP A 38 8.35 -12.54 -2.00
C TRP A 38 7.97 -11.55 -3.10
N VAL A 39 6.98 -10.72 -2.81
CA VAL A 39 6.53 -9.64 -3.68
C VAL A 39 6.63 -8.37 -2.88
N PHE A 40 7.37 -7.40 -3.41
CA PHE A 40 7.50 -6.07 -2.83
C PHE A 40 6.68 -5.07 -3.65
N ALA A 41 6.02 -4.16 -2.97
CA ALA A 41 5.30 -3.05 -3.54
C ALA A 41 6.06 -1.76 -3.24
N GLU A 42 6.27 -0.93 -4.26
CA GLU A 42 6.77 0.42 -4.09
C GLU A 42 5.59 1.36 -3.87
N MET A 43 5.52 1.95 -2.69
CA MET A 43 4.51 2.91 -2.29
C MET A 43 5.03 4.33 -2.47
N VAL A 44 4.17 5.21 -2.93
CA VAL A 44 4.43 6.65 -3.04
C VAL A 44 3.29 7.40 -2.37
N ALA A 45 3.59 8.39 -1.54
CA ALA A 45 2.55 9.20 -0.95
C ALA A 45 1.84 10.02 -2.04
N SER A 46 0.50 10.03 -2.03
CA SER A 46 -0.25 10.75 -3.07
C SER A 46 -0.16 12.26 -2.96
N CYS A 47 0.15 12.77 -1.77
CA CYS A 47 0.33 14.21 -1.54
C CYS A 47 1.79 14.67 -1.69
N ASP A 48 2.76 13.76 -1.62
CA ASP A 48 4.18 14.06 -1.74
C ASP A 48 4.94 12.92 -2.42
N SER A 49 5.31 13.14 -3.67
CA SER A 49 6.04 12.16 -4.49
C SER A 49 7.44 11.86 -3.98
N SER A 50 7.97 12.67 -3.07
CA SER A 50 9.30 12.49 -2.45
C SER A 50 9.29 11.34 -1.45
N VAL A 51 8.13 11.08 -0.82
CA VAL A 51 7.98 9.97 0.14
C VAL A 51 7.68 8.69 -0.62
N ARG A 52 8.73 7.88 -0.77
CA ARG A 52 8.68 6.59 -1.48
C ARG A 52 9.38 5.52 -0.66
N PHE A 53 8.79 4.34 -0.61
CA PHE A 53 9.40 3.22 0.10
C PHE A 53 8.89 1.89 -0.45
N TRP A 54 9.67 0.84 -0.19
CA TRP A 54 9.30 -0.53 -0.53
C TRP A 54 8.79 -1.24 0.73
N LEU A 55 7.72 -2.01 0.57
CA LEU A 55 7.26 -2.93 1.61
C LEU A 55 6.89 -4.29 1.02
N ASN A 56 6.85 -5.32 1.86
CA ASN A 56 6.42 -6.64 1.42
C ASN A 56 4.91 -6.62 1.20
N ALA A 57 4.44 -6.96 0.01
CA ALA A 57 3.01 -6.94 -0.35
C ALA A 57 2.14 -7.81 0.56
N LYS A 58 2.73 -8.75 1.32
CA LYS A 58 2.01 -9.47 2.40
C LYS A 58 1.54 -8.54 3.52
N GLN A 59 2.26 -7.46 3.85
CA GLN A 59 1.86 -6.50 4.88
C GLN A 59 0.60 -5.72 4.49
N LEU A 60 0.33 -5.53 3.19
CA LEU A 60 -0.93 -4.92 2.73
C LEU A 60 -2.17 -5.77 3.05
N LYS A 61 -1.99 -7.04 3.41
CA LYS A 61 -3.08 -7.89 3.89
C LYS A 61 -3.45 -7.61 5.34
N ASP A 62 -2.55 -6.99 6.10
CA ASP A 62 -2.81 -6.63 7.49
C ASP A 62 -3.63 -5.34 7.55
N ARG A 63 -4.91 -5.49 7.90
CA ARG A 63 -5.87 -4.39 8.02
C ARG A 63 -5.58 -3.47 9.21
N SER A 64 -4.81 -3.92 10.21
CA SER A 64 -4.40 -3.03 11.30
C SER A 64 -3.42 -1.96 10.82
N LEU A 65 -2.66 -2.25 9.76
CA LEU A 65 -1.67 -1.35 9.18
C LEU A 65 -2.19 -0.65 7.92
N TRP A 66 -2.91 -1.38 7.05
CA TRP A 66 -3.25 -0.94 5.71
C TRP A 66 -4.71 -1.22 5.36
N GLN A 67 -5.43 -0.15 5.04
CA GLN A 67 -6.76 -0.21 4.48
C GLN A 67 -6.71 -0.07 2.95
N PRO A 68 -7.50 -0.85 2.20
CA PRO A 68 -7.53 -0.78 0.75
C PRO A 68 -8.33 0.46 0.31
N GLY A 69 -7.89 1.12 -0.75
CA GLY A 69 -8.53 2.33 -1.27
C GLY A 69 -8.21 3.58 -0.46
N TRP A 70 -8.89 4.66 -0.84
CA TRP A 70 -8.87 5.91 -0.08
C TRP A 70 -9.89 5.84 1.04
N GLN A 71 -9.42 5.87 2.28
CA GLN A 71 -10.25 6.01 3.47
C GLN A 71 -10.14 7.45 3.97
N SER A 72 -11.25 8.00 4.47
CA SER A 72 -11.22 9.30 5.11
C SER A 72 -10.51 9.20 6.47
N THR A 73 -9.93 10.31 6.92
CA THR A 73 -9.28 10.36 8.25
C THR A 73 -10.30 10.22 9.37
N GLN A 74 -11.55 10.63 9.12
CA GLN A 74 -12.69 10.54 10.04
C GLN A 74 -13.12 9.09 10.27
N GLU A 75 -13.10 8.25 9.24
CA GLU A 75 -13.40 6.80 9.36
C GLU A 75 -12.34 6.03 10.15
N LEU A 76 -11.14 6.59 10.31
CA LEU A 76 -10.03 5.98 11.05
C LEU A 76 -9.90 6.48 12.49
N GLN A 77 -10.72 7.46 12.91
CA GLN A 77 -10.80 7.81 14.32
C GLN A 77 -11.65 6.75 15.03
N PRO A 78 -11.18 6.19 16.16
CA PRO A 78 -12.09 5.53 17.08
C PRO A 78 -13.18 6.54 17.41
N LEU A 79 -14.45 6.13 17.30
CA LEU A 79 -15.54 6.87 17.91
C LEU A 79 -15.24 6.93 19.41
N GLU A 80 -14.80 8.10 19.89
CA GLU A 80 -14.73 8.42 21.32
C GLU A 80 -16.14 8.66 21.88
#